data_AF-A0A7K1G580-F1
#
_entry.id   AF-A0A7K1G580-F1
#
_cell.length_a   1.000
_cell.length_b   1.000
_cell.length_c   1.000
_cell.angle_alpha   90.00
_cell.angle_beta   90.00
_cell.angle_gamma   90.00
#
_symmetry.space_group_name_H-M   'P 1'
#
loop_
_entity.id
_entity.type
_entity.pdbx_description
1 polymer ?
#
loop_
_entity_poly.entity_id
_entity_poly.type
_entity_poly.pdbx_seq_one_letter_code
_entity_poly.pdbx_strand_id
1 'polypeptide(L)'
;MKVIFEKWLILKGMFKFKNNIISKLYLLVVIFSLFSCKEDDLRKVYLRADQKKVTNNPNEEFDIISYLVKGSVSRSINGIDTDKLKYYSIERNDTLLVIVKVGDMLGIERSSRKKLLYAIQDYLNSSEYYCKKKIYIDVEGNFSTLLVRTPLKIDLDGRFANEELILSFYGKSIIPVNEK
;
A
#
# COMPACT_ATOMS: atom_id res chain seq x y z
N MET A 1 -9.64 -5.13 30.30
CA MET A 1 -10.85 -5.81 30.79
C MET A 1 -11.94 -4.84 31.28
N LYS A 2 -11.62 -3.77 32.01
CA LYS A 2 -12.59 -2.77 32.52
C LYS A 2 -13.37 -1.98 31.45
N VAL A 3 -12.71 -1.62 30.34
CA VAL A 3 -13.31 -0.80 29.26
C VAL A 3 -14.41 -1.53 28.46
N ILE A 4 -14.34 -2.87 28.42
CA ILE A 4 -15.34 -3.71 27.72
C ILE A 4 -16.63 -3.80 28.55
N PHE A 5 -16.50 -3.77 29.88
CA PHE A 5 -17.64 -3.88 30.80
C PHE A 5 -18.49 -2.60 30.82
N GLU A 6 -17.87 -1.41 30.73
CA GLU A 6 -18.61 -0.15 30.69
C GLU A 6 -19.32 0.10 29.36
N LYS A 7 -18.74 -0.33 28.23
CA LYS A 7 -19.43 -0.27 26.93
C LYS A 7 -20.65 -1.22 26.86
N TRP A 8 -20.63 -2.33 27.59
CA TRP A 8 -21.77 -3.24 27.69
C TRP A 8 -22.94 -2.66 28.50
N LEU A 9 -22.64 -1.86 29.54
CA LEU A 9 -23.65 -1.19 30.37
C LEU A 9 -24.37 -0.05 29.63
N ILE A 10 -23.66 0.70 28.78
CA ILE A 10 -24.26 1.77 27.97
C ILE A 10 -25.22 1.20 26.90
N LEU A 11 -24.93 0.02 26.34
CA LEU A 11 -25.80 -0.64 25.36
C LEU A 11 -27.12 -1.17 25.95
N LYS A 12 -27.18 -1.46 27.26
CA LYS A 12 -28.41 -1.91 27.92
C LYS A 12 -29.42 -0.78 28.17
N GLY A 13 -28.98 0.48 28.22
CA GLY A 13 -29.81 1.61 28.63
C GLY A 13 -30.70 2.21 27.52
N MET A 14 -30.39 2.00 26.24
CA MET A 14 -31.03 2.76 25.15
C MET A 14 -31.95 1.96 24.22
N PHE A 15 -32.10 0.64 24.40
CA PHE A 15 -32.97 -0.16 23.54
C PHE A 15 -33.95 -1.01 24.34
N LYS A 16 -35.09 -0.41 24.71
CA LYS A 16 -36.32 -1.17 25.02
C LYS A 16 -36.83 -1.80 23.72
N PHE A 17 -36.24 -2.91 23.31
CA PHE A 17 -36.80 -3.72 22.23
C PHE A 17 -38.12 -4.33 22.70
N LYS A 18 -39.24 -3.75 22.24
CA LYS A 18 -40.52 -4.46 22.20
C LYS A 18 -40.27 -5.75 21.43
N ASN A 19 -40.74 -6.87 21.97
CA ASN A 19 -40.49 -8.24 21.51
C ASN A 19 -41.24 -8.53 20.17
N ASN A 20 -41.02 -7.69 19.16
CA ASN A 20 -41.60 -7.78 17.83
C ASN A 20 -40.65 -8.55 16.92
N ILE A 21 -41.16 -9.59 16.26
CA ILE A 21 -40.43 -10.47 15.34
C ILE A 21 -39.63 -9.66 14.29
N ILE A 22 -40.17 -8.52 13.85
CA ILE A 22 -39.55 -7.60 12.89
C ILE A 22 -38.22 -7.02 13.41
N SER A 23 -38.13 -6.72 14.71
CA SER A 23 -36.91 -6.17 15.31
C SER A 23 -35.80 -7.22 15.44
N LYS A 24 -36.16 -8.48 15.69
CA LYS A 24 -35.22 -9.61 15.70
C LYS A 24 -34.69 -9.91 14.30
N LEU A 25 -35.54 -9.78 13.28
CA LEU A 25 -35.15 -9.93 11.88
C LEU A 25 -34.16 -8.83 11.45
N TYR A 26 -34.41 -7.57 11.84
CA TYR A 26 -33.50 -6.47 11.57
C TYR A 26 -32.13 -6.65 12.25
N LEU A 27 -32.13 -7.12 13.51
CA LEU A 27 -30.89 -7.42 14.23
C LEU A 27 -30.11 -8.55 13.53
N LEU A 28 -30.80 -9.60 13.07
CA LEU A 28 -30.18 -10.69 12.31
C LEU A 28 -29.59 -10.22 10.99
N VAL A 29 -30.28 -9.34 10.25
CA VAL A 29 -29.75 -8.76 8.99
C VAL A 29 -28.51 -7.90 9.25
N VAL A 30 -28.52 -7.08 10.30
CA VAL A 30 -27.33 -6.29 10.70
C VAL A 30 -26.19 -7.21 11.10
N ILE A 31 -26.44 -8.25 11.90
CA ILE A 31 -25.43 -9.24 12.28
C ILE A 31 -24.90 -9.97 11.03
N PHE A 32 -25.75 -10.44 10.13
CA PHE A 32 -25.33 -11.13 8.90
C PHE A 32 -24.51 -10.22 7.96
N SER A 33 -24.82 -8.92 7.93
CA SER A 33 -24.01 -7.92 7.21
C SER A 33 -22.64 -7.67 7.86
N LEU A 34 -22.54 -7.78 9.19
CA LEU A 34 -21.27 -7.66 9.93
C LEU A 34 -20.41 -8.92 9.80
N PHE A 35 -21.01 -10.09 9.53
CA PHE A 35 -20.33 -11.37 9.38
C PHE A 35 -20.10 -11.80 7.92
N SER A 36 -20.37 -10.94 6.94
CA SER A 36 -19.93 -11.15 5.55
C SER A 36 -18.41 -10.96 5.45
N CYS A 37 -17.67 -11.93 5.96
CA CYS A 37 -16.23 -12.03 5.81
C CYS A 37 -15.95 -12.42 4.36
N LYS A 38 -15.77 -11.43 3.48
CA LYS A 38 -15.17 -11.71 2.17
C LYS A 38 -13.78 -12.30 2.43
N GLU A 39 -13.43 -13.36 1.72
CA GLU A 39 -12.04 -13.82 1.70
C GLU A 39 -11.17 -12.63 1.28
N ASP A 40 -10.41 -12.10 2.23
CA ASP A 40 -9.46 -11.02 1.96
C ASP A 40 -8.43 -11.57 1.00
N ASP A 41 -8.27 -10.91 -0.15
CA ASP A 41 -7.24 -11.22 -1.12
C ASP A 41 -5.87 -11.25 -0.41
N LEU A 42 -5.27 -12.44 -0.27
CA LEU A 42 -4.02 -12.67 0.46
C LEU A 42 -2.88 -11.78 -0.06
N ARG A 43 -2.94 -11.36 -1.32
CA ARG A 43 -1.96 -10.44 -1.93
C ARG A 43 -1.97 -9.08 -1.25
N LYS A 44 -3.13 -8.60 -0.79
CA LYS A 44 -3.25 -7.37 0.00
C LYS A 44 -2.60 -7.52 1.37
N VAL A 45 -2.65 -8.71 1.97
CA VAL A 45 -1.96 -9.01 3.24
C VAL A 45 -0.45 -8.96 3.03
N TYR A 46 0.06 -9.56 1.95
CA TYR A 46 1.49 -9.53 1.62
C TYR A 46 2.00 -8.12 1.31
N LEU A 47 1.26 -7.36 0.51
CA LEU A 47 1.60 -5.97 0.21
C LEU A 47 1.72 -5.14 1.48
N ARG A 48 0.71 -5.19 2.37
CA ARG A 48 0.75 -4.49 3.66
C ARG A 48 1.88 -4.95 4.57
N ALA A 49 2.30 -6.21 4.50
CA ALA A 49 3.43 -6.71 5.26
C ALA A 49 4.75 -6.13 4.75
N ASP A 50 4.91 -5.99 3.43
CA ASP A 50 6.10 -5.42 2.80
C ASP A 50 6.16 -3.89 2.96
N GLN A 51 5.04 -3.18 2.81
CA GLN A 51 4.93 -1.73 3.06
C GLN A 51 5.34 -1.32 4.49
N LYS A 52 5.20 -2.23 5.46
CA LYS A 52 5.64 -2.00 6.85
C LYS A 52 7.15 -2.12 7.04
N LYS A 53 7.88 -2.74 6.11
CA LYS A 53 9.33 -2.95 6.20
C LYS A 53 10.16 -1.76 5.74
N VAL A 54 9.53 -0.72 5.18
CA VAL A 54 10.22 0.48 4.71
C VAL A 54 11.05 1.12 5.83
N THR A 55 12.31 1.43 5.51
CA THR A 55 13.27 2.04 6.43
C THR A 55 13.95 3.24 5.78
N ASN A 56 14.28 4.26 6.56
CA ASN A 56 15.09 5.38 6.06
C ASN A 56 16.58 5.00 5.92
N ASN A 57 17.00 3.87 6.52
CA ASN A 57 18.38 3.39 6.51
C ASN A 57 18.42 1.97 5.91
N PRO A 58 18.17 1.81 4.59
CA PRO A 58 18.36 0.52 3.94
C PRO A 58 19.82 0.09 4.06
N ASN A 59 20.04 -1.19 4.31
CA ASN A 59 21.37 -1.78 4.48
C ASN A 59 21.78 -2.45 3.17
N GLU A 60 22.99 -2.18 2.68
CA GLU A 60 23.55 -2.78 1.47
C GLU A 60 23.59 -4.32 1.53
N GLU A 61 23.81 -4.90 2.71
CA GLU A 61 23.89 -6.36 2.91
C GLU A 61 22.53 -7.07 2.78
N PHE A 62 21.45 -6.42 3.26
CA PHE A 62 20.12 -7.03 3.32
C PHE A 62 19.15 -6.53 2.25
N ASP A 63 19.36 -5.31 1.74
CA ASP A 63 18.52 -4.65 0.74
C ASP A 63 19.36 -3.69 -0.12
N ILE A 64 20.24 -4.27 -0.94
CA ILE A 64 21.14 -3.53 -1.84
C ILE A 64 20.37 -2.62 -2.80
N ILE A 65 19.20 -3.02 -3.28
CA ILE A 65 18.44 -2.24 -4.26
C ILE A 65 17.89 -0.99 -3.60
N SER A 66 17.30 -1.08 -2.41
CA SER A 66 16.87 0.12 -1.67
C SER A 66 18.03 1.03 -1.33
N TYR A 67 19.18 0.47 -0.96
CA TYR A 67 20.40 1.24 -0.68
C TYR A 67 20.83 2.06 -1.92
N LEU A 68 20.90 1.41 -3.09
CA LEU A 68 21.31 2.05 -4.33
C LEU A 68 20.26 3.04 -4.86
N VAL A 69 18.98 2.67 -4.81
CA VAL A 69 17.87 3.55 -5.19
C VAL A 69 17.85 4.81 -4.31
N LYS A 70 18.00 4.66 -2.98
CA LYS A 70 18.12 5.81 -2.07
C LYS A 70 19.25 6.73 -2.51
N GLY A 71 20.44 6.17 -2.75
CA GLY A 71 21.60 6.94 -3.20
C GLY A 71 21.39 7.65 -4.54
N SER A 72 20.65 7.03 -5.47
CA SER A 72 20.32 7.63 -6.76
C SER A 72 19.30 8.76 -6.63
N VAL A 73 18.21 8.52 -5.88
CA VAL A 73 17.15 9.51 -5.63
C VAL A 73 17.74 10.74 -4.95
N SER A 74 18.52 10.59 -3.88
CA SER A 74 19.15 11.70 -3.17
C SER A 74 20.06 12.59 -4.05
N ARG A 75 20.57 12.08 -5.17
CA ARG A 75 21.40 12.85 -6.13
C ARG A 75 20.60 13.46 -7.28
N SER A 76 19.41 12.96 -7.58
CA SER A 76 18.68 13.25 -8.83
C SER A 76 17.46 14.15 -8.64
N ILE A 77 16.90 14.24 -7.43
CA ILE A 77 15.71 15.05 -7.17
C ILE A 77 16.00 16.22 -6.22
N ASN A 78 15.50 17.40 -6.60
CA ASN A 78 15.50 18.60 -5.77
C ASN A 78 14.06 18.95 -5.37
N GLY A 79 13.89 19.63 -4.23
CA GLY A 79 12.57 20.06 -3.73
C GLY A 79 11.78 18.97 -2.98
N ILE A 80 12.41 17.84 -2.68
CA ILE A 80 11.92 16.80 -1.78
C ILE A 80 13.01 16.55 -0.74
N ASP A 81 12.64 16.49 0.54
CA ASP A 81 13.55 16.08 1.61
C ASP A 81 13.78 14.57 1.52
N THR A 82 14.82 14.17 0.79
CA THR A 82 15.08 12.75 0.49
C THR A 82 15.52 11.94 1.70
N ASP A 83 15.99 12.60 2.76
CA ASP A 83 16.46 11.94 3.99
C ASP A 83 15.30 11.39 4.82
N LYS A 84 14.10 11.94 4.62
CA LYS A 84 12.86 11.46 5.22
C LYS A 84 12.19 10.33 4.45
N LEU A 85 12.66 10.03 3.24
CA LEU A 85 12.12 8.93 2.45
C LEU A 85 12.55 7.59 3.05
N LYS A 86 11.61 6.65 3.06
CA LYS A 86 11.87 5.27 3.49
C LYS A 86 11.75 4.35 2.30
N TYR A 87 12.58 3.32 2.27
CA TYR A 87 12.73 2.41 1.15
C TYR A 87 12.61 0.97 1.64
N TYR A 88 12.04 0.13 0.80
CA TYR A 88 12.13 -1.32 0.90
C TYR A 88 12.06 -1.88 -0.52
N SER A 89 12.83 -2.93 -0.78
CA SER A 89 12.78 -3.63 -2.04
C SER A 89 12.62 -5.12 -1.82
N ILE A 90 12.04 -5.77 -2.82
CA ILE A 90 11.98 -7.22 -2.86
C ILE A 90 12.09 -7.70 -4.30
N GLU A 91 13.06 -8.58 -4.52
CA GLU A 91 13.29 -9.24 -5.80
C GLU A 91 12.74 -10.66 -5.74
N ARG A 92 11.99 -11.08 -6.77
CA ARG A 92 11.50 -12.44 -6.95
C ARG A 92 11.65 -12.86 -8.41
N ASN A 93 12.57 -13.76 -8.70
CA ASN A 93 12.84 -14.23 -10.07
C ASN A 93 13.07 -13.05 -11.05
N ASP A 94 12.19 -12.90 -12.04
CA ASP A 94 12.18 -11.86 -13.07
C ASP A 94 11.42 -10.60 -12.66
N THR A 95 10.93 -10.50 -11.41
CA THR A 95 10.16 -9.36 -10.90
C THR A 95 10.92 -8.63 -9.80
N LEU A 96 10.76 -7.31 -9.77
CA LEU A 96 11.32 -6.43 -8.75
C LEU A 96 10.22 -5.48 -8.27
N LEU A 97 10.01 -5.41 -6.96
CA LEU A 97 9.19 -4.40 -6.31
C LEU A 97 10.07 -3.44 -5.51
N VAL A 98 9.86 -2.15 -5.73
CA VAL A 98 10.44 -1.07 -4.91
C VAL A 98 9.30 -0.29 -4.28
N ILE A 99 9.32 -0.19 -2.95
CA ILE A 99 8.36 0.58 -2.16
C ILE A 99 9.09 1.80 -1.58
N VAL A 100 8.57 2.98 -1.85
CA VAL A 100 9.08 4.24 -1.29
C VAL A 100 7.99 4.95 -0.52
N LYS A 101 8.20 5.13 0.79
CA LYS A 101 7.27 5.84 1.66
C LYS A 101 7.72 7.28 1.90
N VAL A 102 6.79 8.20 1.66
CA VAL A 102 6.98 9.64 1.83
C VAL A 102 6.24 10.08 3.10
N GLY A 103 6.99 10.53 4.11
CA GLY A 103 6.47 10.81 5.44
C GLY A 103 5.58 12.05 5.53
N ASP A 104 6.05 13.22 5.08
CA ASP A 104 5.22 14.43 5.00
C ASP A 104 5.04 14.84 3.54
N MET A 105 3.78 14.96 3.16
CA MET A 105 3.32 15.22 1.81
C MET A 105 2.77 16.63 1.65
N LEU A 106 2.49 17.34 2.75
CA LEU A 106 1.88 18.68 2.73
C LEU A 106 2.78 19.73 2.08
N GLY A 107 4.08 19.47 1.97
CA GLY A 107 5.05 20.36 1.32
C GLY A 107 5.49 19.96 -0.09
N ILE A 108 5.07 18.80 -0.63
CA ILE A 108 5.60 18.30 -1.90
C ILE A 108 4.60 18.52 -3.06
N GLU A 109 5.01 19.34 -4.02
CA GLU A 109 4.23 19.60 -5.23
C GLU A 109 3.92 18.29 -6.00
N ARG A 110 2.73 18.20 -6.58
CA ARG A 110 2.29 17.02 -7.34
C ARG A 110 3.23 16.66 -8.49
N SER A 111 3.81 17.66 -9.15
CA SER A 111 4.81 17.48 -10.21
C SER A 111 6.09 16.83 -9.67
N SER A 112 6.59 17.29 -8.52
CA SER A 112 7.76 16.74 -7.82
C SER A 112 7.57 15.29 -7.38
N ARG A 113 6.35 14.89 -7.01
CA ARG A 113 6.04 13.49 -6.66
C ARG A 113 6.25 12.55 -7.85
N LYS A 114 5.86 12.97 -9.05
CA LYS A 114 6.13 12.19 -10.28
C LYS A 114 7.62 12.08 -10.56
N LYS A 115 8.40 13.13 -10.28
CA LYS A 115 9.87 13.11 -10.42
C LYS A 115 10.50 12.04 -9.53
N LEU A 116 9.99 11.81 -8.32
CA LEU A 116 10.47 10.72 -7.45
C LEU A 116 10.28 9.35 -8.13
N LEU A 117 9.09 9.05 -8.65
CA LEU A 117 8.84 7.78 -9.35
C LEU A 117 9.75 7.63 -10.57
N TYR A 118 9.92 8.70 -11.36
CA TYR A 118 10.80 8.66 -12.53
C TYR A 118 12.27 8.50 -12.15
N ALA A 119 12.76 9.16 -11.10
CA ALA A 119 14.13 8.97 -10.64
C ALA A 119 14.44 7.52 -10.24
N ILE A 120 13.49 6.86 -9.56
CA ILE A 120 13.59 5.43 -9.24
C ILE A 120 13.62 4.60 -10.53
N GLN A 121 12.68 4.88 -11.44
CA GLN A 121 12.56 4.16 -12.70
C GLN A 121 13.80 4.29 -13.58
N ASP A 122 14.32 5.51 -13.73
CA ASP A 122 15.48 5.81 -14.57
C ASP A 122 16.72 5.10 -14.05
N TYR A 123 16.91 5.08 -12.71
CA TYR A 123 17.97 4.30 -12.10
C TYR A 123 17.87 2.81 -12.46
N LEU A 124 16.70 2.19 -12.23
CA LEU A 124 16.49 0.77 -12.51
C LEU A 124 16.64 0.44 -14.00
N ASN A 125 16.19 1.32 -14.89
CA ASN A 125 16.29 1.16 -16.33
C ASN A 125 17.72 1.36 -16.86
N SER A 126 18.54 2.16 -16.18
CA SER A 126 19.95 2.36 -16.55
C SER A 126 20.85 1.18 -16.17
N SER A 127 20.41 0.33 -15.25
CA SER A 127 21.15 -0.86 -14.84
C SER A 127 20.98 -1.99 -15.85
N GLU A 128 22.08 -2.57 -16.33
CA GLU A 128 22.09 -3.73 -17.24
C GLU A 128 21.39 -4.96 -16.64
N TYR A 129 21.34 -5.05 -15.30
CA TYR A 129 20.71 -6.14 -14.57
C TYR A 129 19.22 -5.90 -14.37
N TYR A 130 18.83 -4.72 -13.85
CA TYR A 130 17.43 -4.46 -13.48
C TYR A 130 16.54 -4.13 -14.68
N CYS A 131 17.09 -3.60 -15.78
CA CYS A 131 16.31 -3.22 -16.96
C CYS A 131 15.59 -4.40 -17.64
N LYS A 132 16.05 -5.64 -17.39
CA LYS A 132 15.45 -6.87 -17.92
C LYS A 132 14.33 -7.42 -17.02
N LYS A 133 14.11 -6.83 -15.84
CA LYS A 133 13.10 -7.28 -14.88
C LYS A 133 11.77 -6.58 -15.09
N LYS A 134 10.70 -7.24 -14.65
CA LYS A 134 9.37 -6.65 -14.49
C LYS A 134 9.37 -5.78 -13.23
N ILE A 135 9.49 -4.48 -13.43
CA ILE A 135 9.60 -3.49 -12.36
C ILE A 135 8.22 -3.03 -11.89
N TYR A 136 8.01 -3.11 -10.58
CA TYR A 136 6.89 -2.56 -9.83
C TYR A 136 7.42 -1.47 -8.89
N ILE A 137 6.75 -0.32 -8.86
CA ILE A 137 7.08 0.79 -7.97
C ILE A 137 5.81 1.23 -7.26
N ASP A 138 5.83 1.18 -5.94
CA ASP A 138 4.79 1.69 -5.06
C ASP A 138 5.33 2.91 -4.31
N VAL A 139 4.74 4.09 -4.55
CA VAL A 139 5.06 5.30 -3.79
C VAL A 139 3.95 5.56 -2.80
N GLU A 140 4.22 5.31 -1.52
CA GLU A 140 3.25 5.42 -0.43
C GLU A 140 3.30 6.77 0.28
N GLY A 141 2.14 7.28 0.63
CA GLY A 141 1.98 8.32 1.63
C GLY A 141 1.70 7.72 3.01
N ASN A 142 1.22 8.55 3.93
CA ASN A 142 0.85 8.07 5.27
C ASN A 142 -0.42 7.21 5.27
N PHE A 143 -1.34 7.45 4.34
CA PHE A 143 -2.69 6.88 4.36
C PHE A 143 -3.06 6.11 3.10
N SER A 144 -2.29 6.26 2.02
CA SER A 144 -2.62 5.70 0.72
C SER A 144 -1.41 5.64 -0.20
N THR A 145 -1.47 4.74 -1.17
CA THR A 145 -0.58 4.79 -2.34
C THR A 145 -0.87 6.05 -3.16
N LEU A 146 0.21 6.72 -3.56
CA LEU A 146 0.19 8.01 -4.24
C LEU A 146 0.46 7.85 -5.73
N LEU A 147 1.41 6.98 -6.06
CA LEU A 147 1.82 6.68 -7.41
C LEU A 147 2.11 5.18 -7.52
N VAL A 148 1.68 4.60 -8.63
CA VAL A 148 1.99 3.21 -8.96
C VAL A 148 2.59 3.16 -10.34
N ARG A 149 3.64 2.34 -10.48
CA ARG A 149 4.08 1.84 -11.78
C ARG A 149 4.18 0.32 -11.74
N THR A 150 3.66 -0.31 -12.79
CA THR A 150 3.82 -1.73 -13.08
C THR A 150 4.34 -1.88 -14.51
N PRO A 151 4.70 -3.10 -14.96
CA PRO A 151 5.09 -3.33 -16.35
C PRO A 151 4.00 -2.97 -17.36
N LEU A 152 2.72 -3.02 -16.95
CA LEU A 152 1.57 -2.86 -17.84
C LEU A 152 0.80 -1.56 -17.64
N LYS A 153 0.84 -0.98 -16.44
CA LYS A 153 -0.01 0.15 -16.04
C LYS A 153 0.76 1.14 -15.19
N ILE A 154 0.35 2.39 -15.25
CA ILE A 154 0.91 3.48 -14.44
C ILE A 154 -0.26 4.31 -13.94
N ASP A 155 -0.25 4.63 -12.66
CA ASP A 155 -1.18 5.58 -12.06
C ASP A 155 -0.38 6.72 -11.42
N LEU A 156 -0.42 7.88 -12.08
CA LEU A 156 0.30 9.09 -11.69
C LEU A 156 -0.65 10.20 -11.25
N ASP A 157 -1.90 9.89 -10.87
CA ASP A 157 -2.79 10.95 -10.42
C ASP A 157 -2.24 11.62 -9.16
N GLY A 158 -1.42 10.98 -8.34
CA GLY A 158 -0.69 11.69 -7.27
C GLY A 158 -1.59 12.27 -6.19
N ARG A 159 -2.90 11.98 -6.18
CA ARG A 159 -3.78 12.13 -5.01
C ARG A 159 -3.99 10.78 -4.37
N PHE A 160 -4.51 9.84 -5.14
CA PHE A 160 -4.66 8.43 -4.76
C PHE A 160 -4.41 7.60 -6.01
N ALA A 161 -3.41 6.73 -5.98
CA ALA A 161 -3.19 5.77 -7.04
C ALA A 161 -3.83 4.44 -6.68
N ASN A 162 -4.25 3.69 -7.71
CA ASN A 162 -4.83 2.37 -7.52
C ASN A 162 -3.77 1.35 -7.06
N GLU A 163 -3.68 1.13 -5.75
CA GLU A 163 -2.83 0.13 -5.10
C GLU A 163 -3.07 -1.29 -5.66
N GLU A 164 -4.27 -1.61 -6.13
CA GLU A 164 -4.60 -2.95 -6.63
C GLU A 164 -3.76 -3.36 -7.85
N LEU A 165 -3.19 -2.38 -8.56
CA LEU A 165 -2.27 -2.62 -9.66
C LEU A 165 -1.00 -3.36 -9.20
N ILE A 166 -0.52 -3.09 -7.99
CA ILE A 166 0.68 -3.74 -7.41
C ILE A 166 0.42 -5.21 -7.08
N LEU A 167 -0.83 -5.61 -6.81
CA LEU A 167 -1.15 -6.97 -6.34
C LEU A 167 -0.72 -8.07 -7.32
N SER A 168 -0.62 -7.74 -8.61
CA SER A 168 -0.10 -8.66 -9.63
C SER A 168 1.35 -9.10 -9.39
N PHE A 169 2.15 -8.33 -8.64
CA PHE A 169 3.48 -8.74 -8.16
C PHE A 169 3.41 -10.01 -7.28
N TYR A 170 2.35 -10.15 -6.48
CA TYR A 170 2.16 -11.27 -5.57
C TYR A 170 1.46 -12.48 -6.21
N GLY A 171 1.28 -12.46 -7.54
CA GLY A 171 0.67 -13.53 -8.31
C GLY A 171 -0.75 -13.23 -8.79
N LYS A 172 -1.36 -14.24 -9.41
CA LYS A 172 -2.70 -14.15 -9.99
C LYS A 172 -3.77 -14.06 -8.90
N SER A 173 -4.82 -13.29 -9.17
CA SER A 173 -6.02 -13.29 -8.31
C SER A 173 -6.63 -14.70 -8.35
N ILE A 174 -6.86 -15.29 -7.18
CA ILE A 174 -7.71 -16.48 -7.04
C ILE A 174 -9.20 -16.13 -7.15
N ILE A 175 -9.55 -14.85 -6.96
CA ILE A 175 -10.90 -14.34 -7.14
C ILE A 175 -11.06 -13.94 -8.61
N PRO A 176 -12.02 -14.51 -9.37
CA PRO A 176 -12.27 -14.08 -10.73
C PRO A 176 -12.62 -12.59 -10.73
N VAL A 177 -11.85 -11.81 -11.49
CA VAL A 177 -12.19 -10.42 -11.74
C VAL A 177 -13.42 -10.46 -12.66
N ASN A 178 -14.59 -10.15 -12.11
CA ASN A 178 -15.74 -9.84 -12.96
C ASN A 178 -15.39 -8.55 -13.70
N GLU A 179 -14.87 -8.68 -14.91
CA GLU A 179 -14.72 -7.58 -15.84
C GLU A 179 -16.13 -7.02 -16.10
N LYS A 180 -16.34 -5.77 -15.66
CA LYS A 180 -17.48 -4.94 -16.06
C LYS A 180 -16.96 -3.83 -16.95
#